data_AF-A0A1G6RFN7-F1
#
_entry.id   AF-A0A1G6RFN7-F1
#
_cell.length_a   1.000
_cell.length_b   1.000
_cell.length_c   1.000
_cell.angle_alpha   90.00
_cell.angle_beta   90.00
_cell.angle_gamma   90.00
#
_symmetry.space_group_name_H-M   'P 1'
#
loop_
_entity.id
_entity.type
_entity.pdbx_description
1 polymer ?
#
loop_
_entity_poly.entity_id
_entity_poly.type
_entity_poly.pdbx_seq_one_letter_code
_entity_poly.pdbx_strand_id
1 'polypeptide(L)'
;MKEYLRHLLNAEDRPLLIRLTFGPCDVTTLAQISGLSPAQTALRLQALKEIDLVSNTDAEEEFSLAPVIRKKINRLAVRLSITFSFFLAGSLLKGLDKQFFKHQTRRIHKAVPTHMK
;
A
#
# COMPACT_ATOMS: atom_id res chain seq x y z
N MET A 1 16.31 -13.48 7.27
CA MET A 1 16.05 -12.04 6.93
C MET A 1 16.83 -11.57 5.71
N LYS A 2 18.12 -11.91 5.56
CA LYS A 2 18.92 -11.52 4.38
C LYS A 2 18.37 -12.03 3.04
N GLU A 3 17.78 -13.23 3.01
CA GLU A 3 17.20 -13.83 1.79
C GLU A 3 15.91 -13.14 1.32
N TYR A 4 14.99 -12.82 2.24
CA TYR A 4 13.76 -12.08 1.90
C TYR A 4 14.05 -10.73 1.21
N LEU A 5 15.03 -9.99 1.72
CA LEU A 5 15.46 -8.72 1.13
C LEU A 5 16.07 -8.93 -0.26
N ARG A 6 16.81 -10.02 -0.48
CA ARG A 6 17.40 -10.34 -1.78
C ARG A 6 16.32 -10.53 -2.85
N HIS A 7 15.23 -11.24 -2.54
CA HIS A 7 14.10 -11.43 -3.46
C HIS A 7 13.29 -10.16 -3.68
N LEU A 8 13.05 -9.36 -2.64
CA LEU A 8 12.36 -8.07 -2.77
C LEU A 8 13.14 -7.05 -3.62
N LEU A 9 14.48 -7.12 -3.59
CA LEU A 9 15.37 -6.29 -4.40
C LEU A 9 15.61 -6.86 -5.80
N ASN A 10 15.20 -8.10 -6.06
CA ASN A 10 15.36 -8.74 -7.37
C ASN A 10 14.35 -8.15 -8.37
N ALA A 11 14.85 -7.74 -9.53
CA ALA A 11 14.04 -7.11 -10.57
C ALA A 11 12.96 -8.06 -11.13
N GLU A 12 13.20 -9.37 -11.13
CA GLU A 12 12.31 -10.38 -11.69
C GLU A 12 11.26 -10.88 -10.68
N ASP A 13 11.61 -10.98 -9.39
CA ASP A 13 10.69 -11.48 -8.37
C ASP A 13 9.66 -10.42 -7.95
N ARG A 14 10.06 -9.15 -7.99
CA ARG A 14 9.24 -8.03 -7.52
C ARG A 14 7.93 -7.86 -8.30
N PRO A 15 7.88 -7.90 -9.65
CA PRO A 15 6.63 -7.85 -10.40
C PRO A 15 5.66 -8.98 -10.00
N LEU A 16 6.19 -10.19 -9.79
CA LEU A 16 5.42 -11.36 -9.36
C LEU A 16 4.82 -11.11 -7.97
N LEU A 17 5.65 -10.74 -7.00
CA LEU A 17 5.22 -10.48 -5.63
C LEU A 17 4.20 -9.34 -5.56
N ILE A 18 4.37 -8.26 -6.34
CA ILE A 18 3.41 -7.16 -6.43
C ILE A 18 2.09 -7.66 -6.99
N ARG A 19 2.08 -8.41 -8.10
CA ARG A 19 0.84 -8.93 -8.68
C ARG A 19 0.08 -9.82 -7.69
N LEU A 20 0.79 -10.64 -6.95
CA LEU A 20 0.21 -11.55 -5.95
C LEU A 20 -0.36 -10.83 -4.72
N THR A 21 -0.03 -9.54 -4.49
CA THR A 21 -0.72 -8.74 -3.46
C THR A 21 -2.19 -8.49 -3.78
N PHE A 22 -2.57 -8.51 -5.06
CA PHE A 22 -3.93 -8.26 -5.51
C PHE A 22 -4.81 -9.51 -5.53
N GLY A 23 -4.22 -10.70 -5.34
CA GLY A 23 -4.94 -11.96 -5.29
C GLY A 23 -4.14 -13.12 -5.91
N PRO A 24 -4.69 -14.34 -5.85
CA PRO A 24 -4.17 -15.50 -6.56
C PRO A 24 -4.02 -15.24 -8.07
N CYS A 25 -3.06 -15.94 -8.69
CA CYS A 25 -2.77 -15.80 -10.11
C CYS A 25 -2.08 -17.06 -10.64
N ASP A 26 -2.42 -17.45 -11.86
CA ASP A 26 -1.79 -18.52 -12.62
C ASP A 26 -0.38 -18.15 -13.13
N VAL A 27 0.42 -19.18 -13.42
CA VAL A 27 1.81 -19.03 -13.91
C VAL A 27 1.85 -18.30 -15.25
N THR A 28 0.88 -18.54 -16.14
CA THR A 28 0.83 -17.93 -17.47
C THR A 28 0.65 -16.41 -17.40
N THR A 29 -0.29 -15.92 -16.60
CA THR A 29 -0.44 -14.47 -16.38
C THR A 29 0.77 -13.87 -15.67
N LEU A 30 1.35 -14.58 -14.70
CA LEU A 30 2.55 -14.13 -13.99
C LEU A 30 3.78 -14.02 -14.92
N ALA A 31 3.90 -14.93 -15.88
CA ALA A 31 4.93 -14.91 -16.91
C ALA A 31 4.80 -13.67 -17.81
N GLN A 32 3.58 -13.34 -18.23
CA GLN A 32 3.32 -12.13 -19.01
C GLN A 32 3.70 -10.85 -18.25
N ILE A 33 3.44 -10.79 -16.95
CA ILE A 33 3.73 -9.62 -16.12
C ILE A 33 5.23 -9.46 -15.86
N SER A 34 5.94 -10.56 -15.60
CA SER A 34 7.38 -10.54 -15.34
C SER A 34 8.22 -10.42 -16.61
N GLY A 35 7.64 -10.68 -17.78
CA GLY A 35 8.37 -10.76 -19.05
C GLY A 35 9.26 -12.01 -19.17
N LEU A 36 9.09 -12.98 -18.27
CA LEU A 36 9.81 -14.24 -18.25
C LEU A 36 9.02 -15.33 -18.98
N SER A 37 9.71 -16.40 -19.40
CA SER A 37 9.00 -17.59 -19.87
C SER A 37 8.20 -18.26 -18.74
N PRO A 38 7.12 -18.99 -19.04
CA PRO A 38 6.36 -19.73 -18.02
C PRO A 38 7.22 -20.70 -17.19
N ALA A 39 8.19 -21.37 -17.84
CA ALA A 39 9.09 -22.29 -17.16
C ALA A 39 10.01 -21.57 -16.15
N GLN A 40 10.58 -20.42 -16.54
CA GLN A 40 11.38 -19.59 -15.63
C GLN A 40 10.53 -19.04 -14.48
N THR A 41 9.31 -18.59 -14.80
CA THR A 41 8.35 -18.07 -13.80
C THR A 41 8.00 -19.14 -12.78
N ALA A 42 7.72 -20.37 -13.21
CA ALA A 42 7.46 -21.50 -12.31
C ALA A 42 8.65 -21.79 -11.39
N LEU A 43 9.88 -21.81 -11.94
CA LEU A 43 11.10 -22.03 -11.16
C LEU A 43 11.31 -20.93 -10.11
N ARG A 44 11.04 -19.67 -10.47
CA ARG A 44 11.08 -18.54 -9.52
C ARG A 44 10.02 -18.67 -8.44
N LEU A 45 8.77 -19.01 -8.80
CA LEU A 45 7.69 -19.22 -7.84
C LEU A 45 7.97 -20.37 -6.88
N GLN A 46 8.62 -21.43 -7.35
CA GLN A 46 9.10 -22.53 -6.52
C GLN A 46 10.12 -22.04 -5.48
N ALA A 47 11.13 -21.28 -5.90
CA ALA A 47 12.12 -20.69 -4.98
C ALA A 47 11.48 -19.73 -3.96
N LEU A 48 10.47 -18.94 -4.38
CA LEU A 48 9.70 -18.07 -3.48
C LEU A 48 8.81 -18.86 -2.51
N LYS A 49 8.35 -20.06 -2.91
CA LYS A 49 7.60 -20.98 -2.05
C LYS A 49 8.49 -21.60 -0.98
N GLU A 50 9.73 -21.99 -1.32
CA GLU A 50 10.70 -22.56 -0.38
C GLU A 50 11.04 -21.64 0.80
N ILE A 51 10.91 -20.33 0.61
CA ILE A 51 11.15 -19.32 1.66
C ILE A 51 9.86 -18.76 2.28
N ASP A 52 8.72 -19.42 2.07
CA ASP A 52 7.40 -19.02 2.59
C ASP A 52 6.95 -17.60 2.17
N LEU A 53 7.36 -17.12 1.00
CA LEU A 53 6.81 -15.87 0.43
C LEU A 53 5.52 -16.10 -0.34
N VAL A 54 5.42 -17.25 -1.02
CA VAL A 54 4.30 -17.62 -1.90
C VAL A 54 3.82 -19.01 -1.51
N SER A 55 2.54 -19.28 -1.72
CA SER A 55 1.89 -20.58 -1.55
C SER A 55 1.04 -20.85 -2.78
N ASN A 56 1.00 -22.10 -3.26
CA ASN A 56 0.06 -22.52 -4.29
C ASN A 56 -1.10 -23.30 -3.65
N THR A 57 -2.27 -23.23 -4.27
CA THR A 57 -3.38 -24.12 -3.95
C THR A 57 -3.38 -25.23 -4.99
N ASP A 58 -3.20 -26.49 -4.57
CA ASP A 58 -3.07 -27.62 -5.52
C ASP A 58 -4.34 -27.86 -6.35
N ALA A 59 -5.48 -27.28 -5.96
CA ALA A 59 -6.76 -27.44 -6.65
C ALA A 59 -6.92 -26.59 -7.92
N GLU A 60 -6.22 -25.44 -8.02
CA GLU A 60 -6.46 -24.44 -9.08
C GLU A 60 -5.18 -24.08 -9.86
N GLU A 61 -4.03 -24.70 -9.54
CA GLU A 61 -2.71 -24.33 -10.10
C GLU A 61 -2.35 -22.83 -9.92
N GLU A 62 -3.06 -22.14 -9.03
CA GLU A 62 -2.85 -20.73 -8.75
C GLU A 62 -1.85 -20.52 -7.62
N PHE A 63 -0.99 -19.52 -7.81
CA PHE A 63 -0.06 -19.05 -6.82
C PHE A 63 -0.64 -17.83 -6.10
N SER A 64 -0.39 -17.73 -4.80
CA SER A 64 -0.84 -16.62 -3.97
C SER A 64 0.22 -16.30 -2.92
N LEU A 65 0.22 -15.09 -2.36
CA LEU A 65 1.15 -14.79 -1.27
C LEU A 65 0.95 -15.73 -0.09
N ALA A 66 2.03 -16.12 0.59
CA ALA A 66 1.90 -16.97 1.77
C ALA A 66 0.98 -16.32 2.83
N PRO A 67 0.13 -17.08 3.54
CA PRO A 67 -0.85 -16.53 4.49
C PRO A 67 -0.23 -15.61 5.54
N VAL A 68 0.98 -15.94 6.01
CA VAL A 68 1.74 -15.14 6.98
C VAL A 68 2.11 -13.77 6.40
N ILE A 69 2.49 -13.71 5.13
CA ILE A 69 2.84 -12.47 4.44
C ILE A 69 1.58 -11.63 4.20
N ARG A 70 0.48 -12.22 3.73
CA ARG A 70 -0.81 -11.53 3.59
C ARG A 70 -1.27 -10.90 4.90
N LYS A 71 -1.17 -11.63 6.01
CA LYS A 71 -1.51 -11.11 7.35
C LYS A 71 -0.64 -9.92 7.76
N LYS A 72 0.67 -9.97 7.45
CA LYS A 72 1.60 -8.85 7.72
C LYS A 72 1.27 -7.61 6.88
N ILE A 73 1.01 -7.79 5.58
CA ILE A 73 0.62 -6.70 4.67
C ILE A 73 -0.69 -6.07 5.13
N ASN A 74 -1.72 -6.86 5.43
CA ASN A 74 -3.02 -6.35 5.90
C ASN A 74 -2.87 -5.58 7.21
N ARG A 75 -2.08 -6.09 8.17
CA ARG A 75 -1.81 -5.40 9.43
C ARG A 75 -1.12 -4.06 9.21
N LEU A 76 -0.18 -3.99 8.25
CA LEU A 76 0.50 -2.75 7.90
C LEU A 76 -0.44 -1.76 7.20
N ALA A 77 -1.24 -2.22 6.24
CA ALA A 77 -2.22 -1.41 5.53
C ALA A 77 -3.24 -0.78 6.49
N VAL A 78 -3.76 -1.54 7.45
CA VAL A 78 -4.66 -1.03 8.49
C VAL A 78 -3.98 0.05 9.33
N ARG A 79 -2.73 -0.18 9.77
CA ARG A 79 -1.98 0.82 10.55
C ARG A 79 -1.72 2.11 9.77
N LEU A 80 -1.35 2.00 8.50
CA LEU A 80 -1.13 3.15 7.62
C LEU A 80 -2.43 3.91 7.37
N SER A 81 -3.54 3.21 7.15
CA SER A 81 -4.86 3.82 6.98
C SER A 81 -5.27 4.61 8.23
N ILE A 82 -5.16 4.02 9.42
CA ILE A 82 -5.44 4.70 10.69
C ILE A 82 -4.56 5.94 10.86
N THR A 83 -3.25 5.81 10.62
CA THR A 83 -2.29 6.92 10.76
C THR A 83 -2.60 8.05 9.78
N PHE A 84 -2.92 7.70 8.54
CA PHE A 84 -3.29 8.65 7.50
C PHE A 84 -4.61 9.36 7.85
N SER A 85 -5.60 8.64 8.38
CA SER A 85 -6.86 9.24 8.86
C SER A 85 -6.64 10.24 9.99
N PHE A 86 -5.80 9.92 10.98
CA PHE A 86 -5.45 10.88 12.04
C PHE A 86 -4.71 12.11 11.50
N PHE A 87 -3.77 11.90 10.57
CA PHE A 87 -3.06 12.99 9.90
C PHE A 87 -4.02 13.91 9.12
N LEU A 88 -4.94 13.32 8.36
CA LEU A 88 -5.93 14.03 7.55
C LEU A 88 -6.93 14.79 8.43
N ALA A 89 -7.49 14.15 9.46
CA ALA A 89 -8.40 14.77 10.40
C ALA A 89 -7.74 15.93 11.16
N GLY A 90 -6.51 15.74 11.64
CA GLY A 90 -5.73 16.81 12.28
C GLY A 90 -5.42 17.97 11.33
N SER A 91 -5.14 17.68 10.07
CA SER A 91 -4.91 18.71 9.04
C SER A 91 -6.18 19.48 8.70
N LEU A 92 -7.33 18.81 8.60
CA LEU A 92 -8.64 19.44 8.38
C LEU A 92 -9.04 20.32 9.56
N LEU A 93 -8.85 19.86 10.80
CA LEU A 93 -9.12 20.66 12.00
C LEU A 93 -8.25 21.92 12.06
N LYS A 94 -6.96 21.83 11.74
CA LYS A 94 -6.06 22.99 11.63
C LYS A 94 -6.43 23.92 10.47
N GLY A 95 -6.96 23.37 9.37
CA GLY A 95 -7.42 24.13 8.21
C GLY A 95 -8.70 24.92 8.48
N LEU A 96 -9.65 24.33 9.23
CA LEU A 96 -10.88 25.00 9.66
C LEU A 96 -10.59 26.14 10.62
N ASP A 97 -9.71 25.94 11.60
CA ASP A 97 -9.36 26.99 12.58
C ASP A 97 -8.81 28.25 11.89
N LYS A 98 -7.94 28.07 10.88
CA LYS A 98 -7.45 29.20 10.06
C LYS A 98 -8.55 29.92 9.28
N GLN A 99 -9.57 29.22 8.77
CA GLN A 99 -10.69 29.84 8.05
C GLN A 99 -11.67 30.54 9.00
N PHE A 100 -11.95 29.95 10.17
CA PHE A 100 -12.79 30.56 11.20
C PHE A 100 -12.16 31.84 11.76
N PHE A 101 -10.87 31.83 12.11
CA PHE A 101 -10.15 33.04 12.55
C PHE A 101 -10.14 34.14 11.48
N LYS A 102 -9.89 33.77 10.22
CA LYS A 102 -9.93 34.72 9.09
C LYS A 102 -11.33 35.30 8.87
N HIS A 103 -12.39 34.53 9.08
CA HIS A 103 -13.75 35.01 8.91
C HIS A 103 -14.22 35.89 10.10
N GLN A 104 -13.85 35.54 11.34
CA GLN A 104 -14.17 36.36 12.52
C GLN A 104 -13.43 37.69 12.52
N THR A 105 -12.11 37.71 12.23
CA THR A 105 -11.33 38.96 12.13
C THR A 105 -11.89 39.91 11.06
N ARG A 106 -12.40 39.38 9.94
CA ARG A 106 -13.06 40.17 8.89
C ARG A 106 -14.42 40.73 9.30
N ARG A 107 -15.16 40.08 10.20
CA ARG A 107 -16.41 40.60 10.77
C ARG A 107 -16.17 41.65 11.85
N ILE A 108 -15.16 41.46 12.70
CA ILE A 108 -14.79 42.44 13.73
C ILE A 108 -14.28 43.73 13.08
N HIS A 109 -13.46 43.66 12.03
CA HIS A 109 -13.01 44.86 11.29
C HIS A 109 -14.14 45.64 10.59
N LYS A 110 -15.28 45.00 10.28
CA LYS A 110 -16.46 45.68 9.71
C LYS A 110 -17.43 46.23 10.77
N ALA A 111 -17.26 45.84 12.02
CA ALA A 111 -18.11 46.25 13.14
C ALA A 111 -17.47 47.32 14.03
N VAL A 112 -16.23 47.75 13.73
CA VAL A 112 -15.64 48.95 14.35
C VAL A 112 -16.09 50.16 13.55
N PRO A 113 -16.98 51.02 14.09
CA PRO A 113 -17.23 52.31 13.47
C PRO A 113 -15.95 53.12 13.65
N THR A 114 -15.29 53.43 12.54
CA THR A 114 -14.29 54.49 12.47
C THR A 114 -14.99 55.82 12.73
N HIS A 115 -15.25 56.13 14.00
CA HIS A 115 -15.34 57.52 14.44
C HIS A 115 -13.91 58.07 14.40
N MET A 116 -13.50 58.56 13.22
CA MET A 116 -12.37 59.47 13.13
C MET A 116 -12.75 60.77 13.83
N LYS A 117 -11.95 61.14 14.83
CA LYS A 117 -11.84 62.52 15.31
C LYS A 117 -10.99 63.32 14.34
#